data_AF-B6WQR6-F1
#
_entry.id   AF-B6WQR6-F1
#
_cell.length_a   1.000
_cell.length_b   1.000
_cell.length_c   1.000
_cell.angle_alpha   90.00
_cell.angle_beta   90.00
_cell.angle_gamma   90.00
#
_symmetry.space_group_name_H-M   'P 1'
#
loop_
_entity.id
_entity.type
_entity.pdbx_description
1 polymer ?
#
loop_
_entity_poly.entity_id
_entity_poly.type
_entity_poly.pdbx_seq_one_letter_code
_entity_poly.pdbx_strand_id
1 'polypeptide(L)'
;MRFGQTKTAKDLTKRQFKVLLAILRKTYGWNKPMDRITDSQLSEITKLPVKRCNEAKLELVRMNIIKQQGGMFGPNKNISEWCIPQNEGKSPKTRDKTSLKLGDCYPSKQGDTKDTITKEKRKDYSSENSHV
;
A
#
# COMPACT_ATOMS: atom_id res chain seq x y z
N MET A 1 -22.77 21.26 -24.25
CA MET A 1 -21.58 20.39 -24.29
C MET A 1 -21.12 20.12 -22.87
N ARG A 2 -21.26 18.88 -22.38
CA ARG A 2 -20.70 18.49 -21.07
C ARG A 2 -19.22 18.22 -21.29
N PHE A 3 -18.35 19.06 -20.72
CA PHE A 3 -16.93 18.76 -20.67
C PHE A 3 -16.77 17.42 -19.95
N GLY A 4 -16.30 16.40 -20.67
CA GLY A 4 -16.02 15.10 -20.10
C GLY A 4 -15.07 15.28 -18.93
N GLN A 5 -15.49 14.81 -17.75
CA GLN A 5 -14.72 14.96 -16.53
C GLN A 5 -13.36 14.28 -16.73
N THR A 6 -12.30 15.07 -16.71
CA THR A 6 -10.95 14.54 -16.80
C THR A 6 -10.61 13.88 -15.47
N LYS A 7 -10.23 12.60 -15.52
CA LYS A 7 -9.80 11.85 -14.34
C LYS A 7 -8.46 12.40 -13.87
N THR A 8 -8.49 13.41 -13.00
CA THR A 8 -7.26 14.06 -12.54
C THR A 8 -6.69 13.35 -11.31
N ALA A 9 -5.36 13.21 -11.26
CA ALA A 9 -4.65 12.59 -10.14
C ALA A 9 -4.81 13.35 -8.81
N LYS A 10 -5.39 14.55 -8.81
CA LYS A 10 -5.63 15.39 -7.63
C LYS A 10 -6.65 14.80 -6.65
N ASP A 11 -7.49 13.88 -7.11
CA ASP A 11 -8.53 13.27 -6.29
C ASP A 11 -8.01 12.09 -5.44
N LEU A 12 -6.73 11.73 -5.56
CA LEU A 12 -6.10 10.70 -4.72
C LEU A 12 -5.70 11.26 -3.36
N THR A 13 -5.93 10.48 -2.31
CA THR A 13 -5.46 10.86 -0.97
C THR A 13 -3.93 10.86 -0.94
N LYS A 14 -3.33 11.71 -0.09
CA LYS A 14 -1.86 11.75 0.11
C LYS A 14 -1.26 10.38 0.41
N ARG A 15 -2.03 9.52 1.08
CA ARG A 15 -1.62 8.15 1.44
C ARG A 15 -1.63 7.22 0.23
N GLN A 16 -2.71 7.21 -0.54
CA GLN A 16 -2.81 6.44 -1.78
C GLN A 16 -1.69 6.83 -2.73
N PHE A 17 -1.42 8.14 -2.86
CA PHE A 17 -0.34 8.63 -3.70
C PHE A 17 1.04 8.11 -3.27
N LYS A 18 1.36 8.13 -1.97
CA LYS A 18 2.60 7.55 -1.44
C LYS A 18 2.74 6.05 -1.76
N VAL A 19 1.67 5.28 -1.55
CA VAL A 19 1.68 3.82 -1.83
C VAL A 19 1.82 3.55 -3.33
N LEU A 20 1.11 4.30 -4.17
CA LEU A 20 1.23 4.22 -5.62
C LEU A 20 2.67 4.48 -6.08
N LEU A 21 3.32 5.53 -5.57
CA LEU A 21 4.72 5.83 -5.88
C LEU A 21 5.67 4.71 -5.44
N ALA A 22 5.42 4.10 -4.27
CA ALA A 22 6.22 2.96 -3.82
C ALA A 22 6.08 1.74 -4.76
N ILE A 23 4.87 1.45 -5.24
CA ILE A 23 4.62 0.39 -6.22
C ILE A 23 5.32 0.71 -7.56
N LEU A 24 5.20 1.94 -8.04
CA LEU A 24 5.89 2.39 -9.27
C LEU A 24 7.41 2.27 -9.14
N ARG A 25 7.97 2.61 -7.98
CA ARG A 25 9.41 2.49 -7.71
C ARG A 25 9.89 1.03 -7.70
N LYS A 26 9.05 0.11 -7.26
CA LYS A 26 9.34 -1.34 -7.20
C LYS A 26 9.08 -2.07 -8.53
N THR A 27 8.22 -1.53 -9.38
CA THR A 27 7.91 -2.11 -10.71
C THR A 27 8.76 -1.45 -11.80
N TYR A 28 8.41 -0.23 -12.20
CA TYR A 28 9.10 0.50 -13.26
C TYR A 28 10.52 0.91 -12.91
N GLY A 29 10.82 1.10 -11.61
CA GLY A 29 12.20 1.32 -11.17
C GLY A 29 13.14 0.13 -11.41
N TRP A 30 12.61 -1.03 -11.80
CA TRP A 30 13.37 -2.24 -12.16
C TRP A 30 13.03 -2.74 -13.57
N ASN A 31 12.36 -1.92 -14.39
CA ASN A 31 11.87 -2.24 -15.72
C ASN A 31 10.95 -3.49 -15.77
N LYS A 32 10.14 -3.71 -14.73
CA LYS A 32 9.16 -4.82 -14.67
C LYS A 32 7.73 -4.28 -14.65
N PRO A 33 6.78 -4.87 -15.39
CA PRO A 33 5.39 -4.41 -15.41
C PRO A 33 4.63 -4.76 -14.12
N MET A 34 5.01 -5.84 -13.45
CA MET A 34 4.44 -6.30 -12.19
C MET A 34 5.56 -6.78 -11.27
N ASP A 35 5.35 -6.67 -9.96
CA ASP A 35 6.30 -7.15 -8.95
C ASP A 35 5.57 -7.78 -7.76
N ARG A 36 6.24 -8.68 -7.05
CA ARG A 36 5.76 -9.23 -5.77
C ARG A 36 6.16 -8.25 -4.67
N ILE A 37 5.19 -7.45 -4.23
CA ILE A 37 5.41 -6.42 -3.22
C ILE A 37 4.63 -6.77 -1.96
N THR A 38 5.35 -6.87 -0.84
CA THR A 38 4.76 -7.13 0.48
C THR A 38 4.39 -5.84 1.20
N ASP A 39 3.43 -5.90 2.12
CA ASP A 39 2.96 -4.72 2.85
C ASP A 39 4.02 -4.16 3.83
N SER A 40 4.93 -5.01 4.32
CA SER A 40 6.10 -4.59 5.10
C SER A 40 7.05 -3.74 4.26
N GLN A 41 7.37 -4.16 3.03
CA GLN A 41 8.19 -3.37 2.11
C GLN A 41 7.54 -2.03 1.76
N LEU A 42 6.21 -2.00 1.54
CA LEU A 42 5.49 -0.75 1.32
C LEU A 42 5.56 0.17 2.53
N SER A 43 5.40 -0.38 3.74
CA SER A 43 5.53 0.34 5.00
C SER A 43 6.93 0.96 5.16
N GLU A 44 7.98 0.21 4.85
CA GLU A 44 9.37 0.68 4.92
C GLU A 44 9.67 1.83 3.96
N ILE A 45 9.13 1.78 2.73
CA ILE A 45 9.34 2.81 1.70
C ILE A 45 8.50 4.05 2.01
N THR A 46 7.23 3.88 2.35
CA THR A 46 6.29 5.00 2.56
C THR A 46 6.38 5.63 3.95
N LYS A 47 7.05 4.96 4.90
CA LYS A 47 7.12 5.32 6.32
C LYS A 47 5.74 5.44 6.95
N LEU A 48 4.85 4.51 6.62
CA LEU A 48 3.48 4.43 7.14
C LEU A 48 3.25 3.07 7.78
N PRO A 49 2.38 2.96 8.79
CA PRO A 49 2.05 1.66 9.37
C PRO A 49 1.47 0.70 8.33
N VAL A 50 1.88 -0.58 8.39
CA VAL A 50 1.48 -1.66 7.47
C VAL A 50 -0.04 -1.69 7.23
N LYS A 51 -0.85 -1.56 8.28
CA LYS A 51 -2.32 -1.52 8.18
C LYS A 51 -2.81 -0.41 7.23
N ARG A 52 -2.22 0.78 7.33
CA ARG A 52 -2.57 1.94 6.49
C ARG A 52 -2.12 1.75 5.05
N CYS A 53 -0.99 1.08 4.83
CA CYS A 53 -0.54 0.71 3.49
C CYS A 53 -1.49 -0.29 2.85
N ASN A 54 -1.92 -1.31 3.59
CA ASN A 54 -2.85 -2.32 3.09
C ASN A 54 -4.22 -1.70 2.74
N GLU A 55 -4.77 -0.84 3.60
CA GLU A 55 -6.00 -0.07 3.31
C GLU A 55 -5.86 0.68 1.97
N ALA A 56 -4.80 1.48 1.81
CA ALA A 56 -4.58 2.26 0.60
C ALA A 56 -4.30 1.39 -0.64
N LYS A 57 -3.60 0.26 -0.49
CA LYS A 57 -3.37 -0.71 -1.56
C LYS A 57 -4.70 -1.28 -2.07
N LEU A 58 -5.58 -1.71 -1.16
CA LEU A 58 -6.90 -2.24 -1.52
C LEU A 58 -7.76 -1.17 -2.19
N GLU A 59 -7.72 0.08 -1.72
CA GLU A 59 -8.40 1.20 -2.38
C GLU A 59 -7.90 1.42 -3.80
N LEU A 60 -6.59 1.40 -4.03
CA LEU A 60 -6.00 1.53 -5.37
C LEU A 60 -6.41 0.39 -6.31
N VAL A 61 -6.56 -0.84 -5.79
CA VAL A 61 -7.11 -1.98 -6.56
C VAL A 61 -8.58 -1.75 -6.88
N ARG A 62 -9.39 -1.30 -5.91
CA ARG A 62 -10.82 -0.99 -6.10
C ARG A 62 -11.03 0.12 -7.14
N MET A 63 -10.15 1.12 -7.15
CA MET A 63 -10.14 2.20 -8.14
C MET A 63 -9.56 1.75 -9.50
N ASN A 64 -9.12 0.49 -9.62
CA ASN A 64 -8.50 -0.09 -10.81
C ASN A 64 -7.29 0.71 -11.33
N ILE A 65 -6.58 1.39 -10.42
CA ILE A 65 -5.34 2.12 -10.70
C ILE A 65 -4.15 1.16 -10.68
N ILE A 66 -4.19 0.18 -9.79
CA ILE A 66 -3.26 -0.94 -9.76
C ILE A 66 -4.02 -2.24 -10.04
N LYS A 67 -3.38 -3.15 -10.75
CA LYS A 67 -3.88 -4.49 -11.04
C LYS A 67 -3.14 -5.52 -10.20
N GLN A 68 -3.88 -6.53 -9.76
CA GLN A 68 -3.35 -7.69 -9.08
C GLN A 68 -3.45 -8.89 -10.02
N GLN A 69 -2.32 -9.56 -10.30
CA GLN A 69 -2.29 -10.80 -11.08
C GLN A 69 -1.33 -11.78 -10.43
N GLY A 70 -1.79 -13.00 -10.11
CA GLY A 70 -0.93 -14.05 -9.55
C GLY A 70 -0.20 -13.65 -8.25
N GLY A 71 -0.82 -12.82 -7.41
CA GLY A 71 -0.19 -12.28 -6.20
C GLY A 71 0.85 -11.17 -6.44
N MET A 72 1.04 -10.74 -7.68
CA MET A 72 1.87 -9.61 -8.08
C MET A 72 1.01 -8.36 -8.25
N PHE A 73 1.62 -7.20 -8.04
CA PHE A 73 0.98 -5.90 -8.20
C PHE A 73 1.71 -5.09 -9.27
N GLY A 74 0.94 -4.37 -10.07
CA GLY A 74 1.47 -3.45 -11.06
C GLY A 74 0.49 -2.33 -11.39
N PRO A 75 0.97 -1.18 -11.87
CA PRO A 75 0.11 -0.09 -12.34
C PRO A 75 -0.73 -0.50 -13.56
N ASN A 76 -1.99 -0.08 -13.60
CA ASN A 76 -2.86 -0.31 -14.75
C ASN A 76 -2.56 0.69 -15.87
N LYS A 77 -2.17 0.18 -17.04
CA LYS A 77 -1.87 1.01 -18.23
C LYS A 77 -3.12 1.64 -18.85
N ASN A 78 -4.30 1.04 -18.66
CA ASN A 78 -5.56 1.50 -19.24
C ASN A 78 -6.20 2.58 -18.35
N ILE A 79 -5.84 3.85 -18.56
CA ILE A 79 -6.35 5.00 -17.79
C ILE A 79 -7.89 5.12 -17.90
N SER A 80 -8.47 4.69 -19.02
CA SER A 80 -9.91 4.67 -19.24
C SER A 80 -10.67 3.82 -18.23
N GLU A 81 -10.01 2.84 -17.60
CA GLU A 81 -10.64 1.98 -16.60
C GLU A 81 -10.49 2.49 -15.17
N TRP A 82 -9.70 3.55 -14.93
CA TRP A 82 -9.46 4.06 -13.58
C TRP A 82 -10.74 4.69 -13.03
N CYS A 83 -11.17 4.27 -11.85
CA CYS A 83 -12.36 4.80 -11.16
C CYS A 83 -11.89 5.67 -9.99
N ILE A 84 -11.63 6.95 -10.27
CA ILE A 84 -11.23 7.91 -9.25
C ILE A 84 -12.50 8.60 -8.74
N PRO A 85 -12.85 8.44 -7.45
CA PRO A 85 -14.03 9.11 -6.90
C PRO A 85 -13.81 10.62 -7.00
N GLN A 86 -14.74 11.31 -7.66
CA GLN A 86 -14.72 12.77 -7.71
C GLN A 86 -15.00 13.28 -6.29
N ASN A 87 -13.96 13.80 -5.63
CA ASN A 87 -14.16 14.63 -4.46
C ASN A 87 -14.76 15.94 -4.96
N GLU A 88 -16.06 16.13 -4.74
CA GLU A 88 -16.73 17.40 -4.99
C GLU A 88 -16.03 18.48 -4.18
N GLY A 89 -15.10 19.17 -4.83
CA GLY A 89 -14.16 20.07 -4.19
C GLY A 89 -14.89 21.23 -3.54
N LYS A 90 -15.20 21.10 -2.24
CA LYS A 90 -15.27 22.28 -1.38
C LYS A 90 -13.86 22.83 -1.36
N SER A 91 -13.66 23.97 -2.01
CA SER A 91 -12.37 24.66 -2.04
C SER A 91 -11.85 24.76 -0.59
N PRO A 92 -10.59 24.36 -0.32
CA PRO A 92 -10.00 24.65 0.97
C PRO A 92 -9.96 26.17 1.09
N LYS A 93 -10.76 26.73 2.00
CA LYS A 93 -10.60 28.13 2.39
C LYS A 93 -9.15 28.28 2.84
N THR A 94 -8.42 29.15 2.15
CA THR A 94 -7.08 29.60 2.50
C THR A 94 -7.09 29.99 3.97
N ARG A 95 -6.56 29.14 4.86
CA ARG A 95 -6.38 29.48 6.27
C ARG A 95 -4.91 29.74 6.50
N ASP A 96 -4.69 30.87 7.13
CA ASP A 96 -3.46 31.63 7.15
C ASP A 96 -2.26 30.89 7.73
N LYS A 97 -1.11 31.35 7.22
CA LYS A 97 0.25 31.05 7.66
C LYS A 97 0.35 31.14 9.18
N THR A 98 0.39 30.00 9.85
CA THR A 98 0.94 29.90 11.20
C THR A 98 1.92 28.74 11.24
N SER A 99 3.10 29.07 11.75
CA SER A 99 4.38 28.37 11.78
C SER A 99 4.30 26.85 12.03
N LEU A 100 5.01 26.11 11.17
CA LEU A 100 5.39 24.72 11.41
C LEU A 100 6.37 24.69 12.59
N LYS A 101 5.89 24.31 13.79
CA LYS A 101 6.78 23.72 14.78
C LYS A 101 6.91 22.24 14.46
N LEU A 102 8.11 21.88 14.00
CA LEU A 102 8.62 20.52 13.92
C LEU A 102 8.53 19.91 15.34
N GLY A 103 7.60 18.98 15.52
CA GLY A 103 7.44 18.21 16.75
C GLY A 103 7.73 16.75 16.45
N ASP A 104 9.00 16.37 16.55
CA ASP A 104 9.38 14.97 16.70
C ASP A 104 8.83 14.46 18.04
N CYS A 105 7.86 13.56 18.00
CA CYS A 105 7.69 12.48 18.98
C CYS A 105 6.51 11.61 18.59
N TYR A 106 6.79 10.41 18.08
CA TYR A 106 5.88 9.29 18.30
C TYR A 106 6.20 8.72 19.68
N PRO A 107 5.29 8.82 20.67
CA PRO A 107 5.44 8.03 21.88
C PRO A 107 5.19 6.56 21.52
N SER A 108 6.27 5.79 21.43
CA SER A 108 6.23 4.33 21.50
C SER A 108 5.84 3.94 22.93
N LYS A 109 4.58 3.54 23.16
CA LYS A 109 4.15 2.61 24.22
C LYS A 109 2.96 1.80 23.71
N GLN A 110 3.17 0.52 23.40
CA GLN A 110 3.12 -0.62 24.31
C GLN A 110 1.68 -1.09 24.54
N GLY A 111 1.35 -2.21 23.90
CA GLY A 111 0.20 -3.05 24.19
C GLY A 111 0.68 -4.48 24.12
N ASP A 112 1.15 -5.00 25.25
CA ASP A 112 1.44 -6.40 25.47
C ASP A 112 0.17 -7.23 25.21
N THR A 113 0.27 -8.31 24.45
CA THR A 113 -0.66 -9.43 24.57
C THR A 113 0.18 -10.67 24.80
N LYS A 114 0.19 -11.08 26.06
CA LYS A 114 0.72 -12.35 26.53
C LYS A 114 -0.08 -13.52 25.97
N ASP A 115 0.67 -14.50 25.48
CA ASP A 115 0.47 -15.94 25.55
C ASP A 115 -0.81 -16.57 24.96
N THR A 116 -0.63 -17.40 23.92
CA THR A 116 -1.01 -18.83 23.97
C THR A 116 -0.14 -19.61 22.98
N ILE A 117 0.87 -20.29 23.51
CA ILE A 117 1.66 -21.31 22.81
C ILE A 117 0.76 -22.54 22.64
N THR A 118 0.38 -22.87 21.41
CA THR A 118 -0.17 -24.19 21.10
C THR A 118 0.98 -25.11 20.73
N LYS A 119 1.22 -26.15 21.54
CA LYS A 119 2.18 -27.21 21.26
C LYS A 119 1.67 -28.07 20.09
N GLU A 120 2.29 -27.97 18.93
CA GLU A 120 2.24 -29.04 17.93
C GLU A 120 3.53 -29.85 18.00
N LYS A 121 3.43 -31.07 18.54
CA LYS A 121 4.48 -32.09 18.43
C LYS A 121 4.55 -32.54 16.97
N ARG A 122 5.62 -32.19 16.25
CA ARG A 122 6.01 -32.97 15.07
C ARG A 122 6.80 -34.19 15.55
N LYS A 123 6.31 -35.36 15.18
CA LYS A 123 7.01 -36.64 15.35
C LYS A 123 8.17 -36.65 14.36
N ASP A 124 9.35 -36.97 14.87
CA ASP A 124 10.50 -37.37 14.07
C ASP A 124 10.14 -38.67 13.32
N TYR A 125 10.19 -38.62 12.00
CA TYR A 125 10.38 -39.81 11.20
C TYR A 125 11.80 -39.76 10.66
N SER A 126 12.68 -40.45 11.38
CA SER A 126 13.89 -41.01 10.82
C SER A 126 13.48 -41.97 9.71
N SER A 127 13.64 -41.56 8.45
CA SER A 127 13.75 -42.52 7.36
C SER A 127 15.24 -42.73 7.12
N GLU A 128 15.75 -43.83 7.68
CA GLU A 128 16.94 -44.51 7.21
C GLU A 128 16.81 -44.68 5.70
N ASN A 129 17.66 -44.01 4.92
CA ASN A 129 17.87 -44.40 3.55
C ASN A 129 18.99 -45.46 3.54
N SER A 130 18.56 -46.67 3.23
CA SER A 130 19.33 -47.86 2.93
C SER A 130 20.34 -47.66 1.79
N HIS A 131 21.43 -48.42 1.86
CA HIS A 131 22.20 -48.99 0.74
C HIS A 131 22.83 -48.01 -0.27
N VAL A 132 24.15 -47.82 -0.19
CA VAL A 132 25.18 -48.55 -0.97
C VAL A 132 26.56 -48.36 -0.35
#